data_AF-A0AAX6DRW2-F1
#
_entry.id   AF-A0AAX6DRW2-F1
#
_cell.length_a   1.000
_cell.length_b   1.000
_cell.length_c   1.000
_cell.angle_alpha   90.00
_cell.angle_beta   90.00
_cell.angle_gamma   90.00
#
_symmetry.space_group_name_H-M   'P 1'
#
loop_
_entity.id
_entity.type
_entity.pdbx_description
1 polymer ?
#
loop_
_entity_poly.entity_id
_entity_poly.type
_entity_poly.pdbx_seq_one_letter_code
_entity_poly.pdbx_strand_id
1 'polypeptide(L)'
;MRVLACVVTVTVCLRAEGFRKKLNSLPEIARHVNLAQHLQTFTCKPSFHARLDIEQTLLEMQNFDICFEYIEEMIHKQEPIINVLRLLVLFSITNSGLPKKNFDYLRREILHSYGFEHMSTLYNLEKSGLFKKQETRSNWLAITKALQLISDETDTAKY
;
A
#
# COMPACT_ATOMS: atom_id res chain seq x y z
N MET A 1 2.56 -11.92 2.16
CA MET A 1 1.40 -12.78 2.54
C MET A 1 1.06 -12.75 4.05
N ARG A 2 1.93 -12.20 4.91
CA ARG A 2 1.70 -12.00 6.37
C ARG A 2 0.64 -10.98 6.78
N VAL A 3 0.31 -9.97 5.97
CA VAL A 3 -0.85 -9.12 6.29
C VAL A 3 -2.14 -9.90 6.07
N LEU A 4 -2.21 -10.74 5.03
CA LEU A 4 -3.28 -11.73 4.87
C LEU A 4 -3.27 -12.71 6.06
N ALA A 5 -2.11 -13.24 6.47
CA ALA A 5 -2.05 -14.17 7.60
C ALA A 5 -2.51 -13.52 8.91
N CYS A 6 -2.08 -12.30 9.23
CA CYS A 6 -2.50 -11.60 10.45
C CYS A 6 -4.01 -11.25 10.43
N VAL A 7 -4.53 -10.82 9.27
CA VAL A 7 -5.98 -10.60 9.07
C VAL A 7 -6.73 -11.93 9.17
N VAL A 8 -6.22 -13.02 8.62
CA VAL A 8 -6.84 -14.36 8.63
C VAL A 8 -6.77 -14.99 10.03
N THR A 9 -5.68 -14.84 10.78
CA THR A 9 -5.57 -15.37 12.16
C THR A 9 -6.53 -14.64 13.11
N VAL A 10 -6.70 -13.32 12.96
CA VAL A 10 -7.75 -12.58 13.69
C VAL A 10 -9.15 -13.04 13.24
N THR A 11 -9.33 -13.35 11.96
CA THR A 11 -10.60 -13.86 11.40
C THR A 11 -10.98 -15.25 11.92
N VAL A 12 -10.00 -16.15 12.11
CA VAL A 12 -10.24 -17.51 12.64
C VAL A 12 -10.53 -17.47 14.14
N CYS A 13 -9.84 -16.62 14.92
CA CYS A 13 -10.13 -16.47 16.35
C CYS A 13 -11.53 -15.89 16.65
N LEU A 14 -12.06 -15.02 15.78
CA LEU A 14 -13.41 -14.45 15.92
C LEU A 14 -14.55 -15.42 15.56
N ARG A 15 -14.24 -16.55 14.90
CA ARG A 15 -15.25 -17.50 14.38
C ARG A 15 -15.69 -18.56 15.39
N ALA A 16 -15.03 -18.68 16.55
CA ALA A 16 -15.43 -19.59 17.62
C ALA A 16 -16.55 -18.97 18.48
N GLU A 17 -17.81 -19.26 18.13
CA GLU A 17 -19.00 -18.69 18.80
C GLU A 17 -19.08 -18.96 20.31
N GLY A 18 -18.47 -20.06 20.79
CA GLY A 18 -18.40 -20.42 22.21
C GLY A 18 -17.42 -19.57 23.03
N PHE A 19 -16.33 -19.10 22.42
CA PHE A 19 -15.32 -18.26 23.09
C PHE A 19 -15.76 -16.79 23.13
N ARG A 20 -16.47 -16.33 22.08
CA ARG A 20 -17.04 -14.98 21.95
C ARG A 20 -17.97 -14.60 23.11
N LYS A 21 -18.82 -15.53 23.56
CA LYS A 21 -19.76 -15.29 24.69
C LYS A 21 -19.06 -15.11 26.03
N LYS A 22 -17.91 -15.76 26.22
CA LYS A 22 -17.13 -15.73 27.47
C LYS A 22 -16.13 -14.57 27.50
N LEU A 23 -15.76 -14.02 26.34
CA LEU A 23 -14.94 -12.80 26.22
C LEU A 23 -15.74 -11.50 26.43
N ASN A 24 -17.00 -11.48 25.98
CA ASN A 24 -17.87 -10.30 26.10
C ASN A 24 -18.30 -9.97 27.53
N SER A 25 -17.98 -10.82 28.52
CA SER A 25 -18.19 -10.52 29.94
C SER A 25 -17.16 -9.55 30.51
N LEU A 26 -16.05 -9.30 29.80
CA LEU A 26 -15.01 -8.34 30.17
C LEU A 26 -15.16 -7.09 29.28
N PRO A 27 -15.50 -5.91 29.84
CA PRO A 27 -15.88 -4.73 29.05
C PRO A 27 -14.76 -4.22 28.14
N GLU A 28 -13.49 -4.38 28.52
CA GLU A 28 -12.35 -4.00 27.68
C GLU A 28 -12.20 -4.92 26.47
N ILE A 29 -12.36 -6.23 26.67
CA ILE A 29 -12.23 -7.20 25.59
C ILE A 29 -13.40 -7.08 24.62
N ALA A 30 -14.62 -6.84 25.09
CA ALA A 30 -15.76 -6.53 24.22
C ALA A 30 -15.46 -5.32 23.31
N ARG A 31 -14.79 -4.28 23.82
CA ARG A 31 -14.36 -3.12 23.00
C ARG A 31 -13.32 -3.52 21.95
N HIS A 32 -12.29 -4.27 22.33
CA HIS A 32 -11.27 -4.74 21.38
C HIS A 32 -11.87 -5.66 20.30
N VAL A 33 -12.83 -6.52 20.66
CA VAL A 33 -13.54 -7.39 19.72
C VAL A 33 -14.36 -6.56 18.72
N ASN A 34 -15.14 -5.58 19.19
CA ASN A 34 -15.92 -4.71 18.31
C ASN A 34 -15.03 -3.90 17.35
N LEU A 35 -13.91 -3.36 17.85
CA LEU A 35 -12.93 -2.66 17.02
C LEU A 35 -12.30 -3.58 15.97
N ALA A 36 -11.89 -4.79 16.37
CA ALA A 36 -11.32 -5.77 15.45
C ALA A 36 -12.31 -6.19 14.35
N GLN A 37 -13.58 -6.39 14.72
CA GLN A 37 -14.66 -6.67 13.75
C GLN A 37 -14.86 -5.50 12.80
N HIS A 38 -14.86 -4.27 13.30
CA HIS A 38 -14.97 -3.09 12.45
C HIS A 38 -13.79 -2.98 11.49
N LEU A 39 -12.56 -3.17 11.96
CA LEU A 39 -11.35 -3.20 11.12
C LEU A 39 -11.43 -4.30 10.06
N GLN A 40 -11.94 -5.47 10.42
CA GLN A 40 -12.10 -6.59 9.50
C GLN A 40 -12.99 -6.23 8.30
N THR A 41 -14.02 -5.40 8.51
CA THR A 41 -14.87 -4.93 7.40
C THR A 41 -14.09 -4.14 6.34
N PHE A 42 -12.95 -3.53 6.70
CA PHE A 42 -12.07 -2.83 5.76
C PHE A 42 -10.94 -3.72 5.24
N THR A 43 -10.28 -4.49 6.12
CA THR A 43 -9.12 -5.30 5.75
C THR A 43 -9.51 -6.51 4.89
N CYS A 44 -10.76 -6.99 4.99
CA CYS A 44 -11.22 -8.12 4.17
C CYS A 44 -11.71 -7.71 2.76
N LYS A 45 -11.75 -6.42 2.42
CA LYS A 45 -12.21 -5.97 1.09
C LYS A 45 -11.25 -6.43 -0.01
N PRO A 46 -11.72 -6.93 -1.16
CA PRO A 46 -10.84 -7.29 -2.28
C PRO A 46 -9.96 -6.13 -2.75
N SER A 47 -10.49 -4.90 -2.75
CA SER A 47 -9.72 -3.71 -3.11
C SER A 47 -8.61 -3.36 -2.11
N PHE A 48 -8.77 -3.72 -0.83
CA PHE A 48 -7.72 -3.55 0.17
C PHE A 48 -6.57 -4.50 -0.11
N HIS A 49 -6.87 -5.77 -0.38
CA HIS A 49 -5.86 -6.77 -0.71
C HIS A 49 -5.14 -6.45 -2.03
N ALA A 50 -5.89 -6.10 -3.09
CA ALA A 50 -5.30 -5.71 -4.36
C ALA A 50 -4.30 -4.54 -4.21
N ARG A 51 -4.67 -3.49 -3.47
CA ARG A 51 -3.76 -2.38 -3.18
C ARG A 51 -2.53 -2.83 -2.41
N LEU A 52 -2.74 -3.67 -1.39
CA LEU A 52 -1.65 -4.16 -0.54
C LEU A 52 -0.65 -5.03 -1.33
N ASP A 53 -1.14 -5.87 -2.23
CA ASP A 53 -0.30 -6.72 -3.08
C ASP A 53 0.56 -5.85 -4.01
N ILE A 54 0.00 -4.77 -4.56
CA ILE A 54 0.77 -3.79 -5.34
C ILE A 54 1.79 -3.04 -4.47
N GLU A 55 1.43 -2.60 -3.27
CA GLU A 55 2.37 -1.98 -2.33
C GLU A 55 3.55 -2.91 -1.99
N GLN A 56 3.32 -4.20 -1.79
CA GLN A 56 4.38 -5.20 -1.59
C GLN A 56 5.26 -5.37 -2.82
N THR A 57 4.64 -5.51 -4.00
CA THR A 57 5.35 -5.62 -5.29
C THR A 57 6.26 -4.42 -5.55
N LEU A 58 5.80 -3.22 -5.19
CA LEU A 58 6.56 -1.97 -5.27
C LEU A 58 7.78 -1.96 -4.35
N LEU A 59 7.65 -2.46 -3.12
CA LEU A 59 8.73 -2.51 -2.13
C LEU A 59 9.81 -3.52 -2.52
N GLU A 60 9.41 -4.63 -3.13
CA GLU A 60 10.32 -5.65 -3.67
C GLU A 60 10.97 -5.21 -5.00
N MET A 61 10.53 -4.07 -5.57
CA MET A 61 10.95 -3.57 -6.88
C MET A 61 10.77 -4.58 -8.01
N GLN A 62 9.68 -5.33 -7.97
CA GLN A 62 9.31 -6.27 -9.02
C GLN A 62 8.30 -5.63 -9.97
N ASN A 63 8.35 -6.02 -11.25
CA ASN A 63 7.31 -5.73 -12.25
C ASN A 63 6.88 -4.25 -12.31
N PHE A 64 7.78 -3.39 -12.78
CA PHE A 64 7.52 -1.95 -12.96
C PHE A 64 6.26 -1.68 -13.77
N ASP A 65 6.04 -2.42 -14.86
CA ASP A 65 4.92 -2.22 -15.77
C ASP A 65 3.57 -2.50 -15.10
N ILE A 66 3.47 -3.60 -14.32
CA ILE A 66 2.24 -3.95 -13.58
C ILE A 66 1.90 -2.86 -12.55
N CYS A 67 2.91 -2.36 -11.83
CA CYS A 67 2.70 -1.29 -10.84
C CYS A 67 2.26 0.02 -11.51
N PHE A 68 2.85 0.33 -12.67
CA PHE A 68 2.50 1.50 -13.45
C PHE A 68 1.07 1.42 -13.99
N GLU A 69 0.69 0.30 -14.61
CA GLU A 69 -0.66 0.04 -15.12
C GLU A 69 -1.71 0.14 -14.01
N TYR A 70 -1.42 -0.38 -12.81
CA TYR A 70 -2.35 -0.28 -11.67
C TYR A 70 -2.58 1.17 -11.23
N ILE A 71 -1.52 1.99 -11.12
CA ILE A 71 -1.66 3.41 -10.76
C ILE A 71 -2.44 4.16 -11.85
N GLU A 72 -2.18 3.86 -13.11
CA GLU A 72 -2.91 4.41 -14.25
C GLU A 72 -4.40 4.06 -14.18
N GLU A 73 -4.73 2.79 -13.93
CA GLU A 73 -6.12 2.34 -13.77
C GLU A 73 -6.82 3.06 -12.61
N MET A 74 -6.13 3.29 -11.48
CA MET A 74 -6.66 4.07 -10.37
C MET A 74 -6.97 5.52 -10.76
N ILE A 75 -6.13 6.13 -11.61
CA ILE A 75 -6.34 7.49 -12.13
C ILE A 75 -7.57 7.51 -13.04
N HIS A 76 -7.72 6.54 -13.94
CA HIS A 76 -8.87 6.43 -14.85
C HIS A 76 -10.18 6.17 -14.10
N LYS A 77 -10.14 5.39 -13.00
CA LYS A 77 -11.29 5.16 -12.12
C LYS A 77 -11.65 6.35 -11.22
N GLN A 78 -10.84 7.42 -11.23
CA GLN A 78 -11.01 8.58 -10.35
C GLN A 78 -11.09 8.19 -8.87
N GLU A 79 -10.21 7.27 -8.44
CA GLU A 79 -10.08 6.96 -7.02
C GLU A 79 -9.69 8.19 -6.20
N PRO A 80 -9.92 8.22 -4.88
CA PRO A 80 -9.55 9.36 -4.05
C PRO A 80 -8.08 9.75 -4.27
N ILE A 81 -7.82 11.00 -4.67
CA ILE A 81 -6.49 11.45 -5.12
C ILE A 81 -5.38 11.19 -4.09
N ILE A 82 -5.71 11.25 -2.80
CA ILE A 82 -4.77 10.95 -1.71
C ILE A 82 -4.24 9.51 -1.80
N ASN A 83 -5.08 8.54 -2.17
CA ASN A 83 -4.65 7.14 -2.32
C ASN A 83 -3.71 7.00 -3.52
N VAL A 84 -4.06 7.63 -4.65
CA VAL A 84 -3.24 7.65 -5.87
C VAL A 84 -1.88 8.28 -5.59
N LEU A 85 -1.84 9.46 -4.98
CA LEU A 85 -0.60 10.18 -4.66
C LEU A 85 0.28 9.41 -3.68
N ARG A 86 -0.30 8.74 -2.68
CA ARG A 86 0.47 7.90 -1.74
C ARG A 86 1.17 6.75 -2.45
N LEU A 87 0.46 6.05 -3.34
CA LEU A 87 1.04 4.94 -4.09
C LEU A 87 2.06 5.43 -5.12
N LEU A 88 1.78 6.55 -5.78
CA LEU A 88 2.71 7.22 -6.71
C LEU A 88 4.02 7.63 -6.03
N VAL A 89 3.94 8.21 -4.84
CA VAL A 89 5.12 8.60 -4.05
C VAL A 89 5.91 7.36 -3.62
N LEU A 90 5.24 6.31 -3.16
CA LEU A 90 5.91 5.04 -2.85
C LEU A 90 6.66 4.51 -4.06
N PHE A 91 6.03 4.49 -5.23
CA PHE A 91 6.62 4.03 -6.47
C PHE A 91 7.84 4.86 -6.91
N SER A 92 7.76 6.19 -6.76
CA SER A 92 8.88 7.10 -7.03
C SER A 92 10.02 6.90 -6.04
N ILE A 93 9.76 6.75 -4.74
CA ILE A 93 10.81 6.57 -3.73
C ILE A 93 11.57 5.27 -3.93
N THR A 94 10.87 4.14 -4.14
CA THR A 94 11.52 2.84 -4.32
C THR A 94 12.39 2.82 -5.58
N ASN A 95 11.96 3.48 -6.65
CA ASN A 95 12.71 3.57 -7.91
C ASN A 95 13.70 4.75 -7.99
N SER A 96 13.80 5.57 -6.93
CA SER A 96 14.59 6.81 -6.92
C SER A 96 14.20 7.82 -8.01
N GLY A 97 12.91 7.86 -8.31
CA GLY A 97 12.27 8.66 -9.35
C GLY A 97 11.69 7.78 -10.46
N LEU A 98 10.92 8.39 -11.36
CA LEU A 98 10.35 7.71 -12.53
C LEU A 98 11.03 8.15 -13.84
N PRO A 99 11.12 7.25 -14.84
CA PRO A 99 11.59 7.62 -16.17
C PRO A 99 10.82 8.82 -16.70
N LYS A 100 11.50 9.76 -17.37
CA LYS A 100 10.91 11.03 -17.83
C LYS A 100 9.60 10.85 -18.60
N LYS A 101 9.53 9.83 -19.47
CA LYS A 101 8.32 9.49 -20.24
C LYS A 101 7.13 9.17 -19.32
N ASN A 102 7.34 8.30 -18.34
CA ASN A 102 6.32 7.85 -17.39
C ASN A 102 5.93 8.97 -16.41
N PHE A 103 6.91 9.75 -15.96
CA PHE A 103 6.69 10.91 -15.10
C PHE A 103 5.79 11.96 -15.79
N ASP A 104 6.16 12.38 -17.00
CA ASP A 104 5.40 13.39 -17.74
C ASP A 104 4.01 12.88 -18.13
N TYR A 105 3.87 11.57 -18.38
CA TYR A 105 2.59 10.92 -18.63
C TYR A 105 1.66 10.97 -17.41
N LEU A 106 2.08 10.43 -16.27
CA LEU A 106 1.25 10.39 -15.04
C LEU A 106 0.89 11.80 -14.58
N ARG A 107 1.79 12.78 -14.73
CA ARG A 107 1.50 14.18 -14.42
C ARG A 107 0.35 14.73 -15.26
N ARG A 108 0.31 14.42 -16.56
CA ARG A 108 -0.80 14.85 -17.43
C ARG A 108 -2.10 14.16 -17.07
N GLU A 109 -2.06 12.84 -16.86
CA GLU A 109 -3.26 12.06 -16.50
C GLU A 109 -3.88 12.54 -15.18
N ILE A 110 -3.06 12.83 -14.16
CA ILE A 110 -3.57 13.37 -12.90
C ILE A 110 -4.24 14.74 -13.10
N LEU A 111 -3.63 15.63 -13.88
CA LEU A 111 -4.21 16.96 -14.14
C LEU A 111 -5.49 16.89 -14.98
N HIS A 112 -5.57 15.94 -15.91
CA HIS A 112 -6.77 15.72 -16.72
C HIS A 112 -7.91 15.09 -15.93
N SER A 113 -7.63 14.09 -15.08
CA SER A 113 -8.66 13.38 -14.32
C SER A 113 -9.14 14.13 -13.07
N TYR A 114 -8.24 14.81 -12.35
CA TYR A 114 -8.55 15.47 -11.07
C TYR A 114 -8.59 17.01 -11.15
N GLY A 115 -8.09 17.60 -12.25
CA GLY A 115 -8.09 19.04 -12.46
C GLY A 115 -6.75 19.73 -12.20
N PHE A 116 -6.62 20.94 -12.75
CA PHE A 116 -5.37 21.72 -12.74
C PHE A 116 -4.98 22.30 -11.38
N GLU A 117 -5.90 22.30 -10.40
CA GLU A 117 -5.60 22.75 -9.03
C GLU A 117 -4.45 21.96 -8.39
N HIS A 118 -4.34 20.68 -8.76
CA HIS A 118 -3.28 19.78 -8.29
C HIS A 118 -1.91 20.05 -8.92
N MET A 119 -1.78 20.98 -9.87
CA MET A 119 -0.47 21.40 -10.39
C MET A 119 0.45 21.88 -9.27
N SER A 120 -0.10 22.66 -8.33
CA SER A 120 0.62 23.13 -7.14
C SER A 120 1.06 21.98 -6.23
N THR A 121 0.20 20.97 -6.08
CA THR A 121 0.48 19.78 -5.26
C THR A 121 1.60 18.95 -5.88
N LEU A 122 1.54 18.71 -7.19
CA LEU A 122 2.58 17.98 -7.92
C LEU A 122 3.92 18.72 -7.89
N TYR A 123 3.91 20.05 -8.02
CA TYR A 123 5.10 20.88 -7.88
C TYR A 123 5.73 20.77 -6.48
N ASN A 124 4.91 20.79 -5.42
CA ASN A 124 5.40 20.64 -4.05
C ASN A 124 6.00 19.24 -3.81
N LEU A 125 5.39 18.19 -4.36
CA LEU A 125 5.89 16.81 -4.29
C LEU A 125 7.22 16.63 -5.05
N GLU A 126 7.37 17.32 -6.17
CA GLU A 126 8.63 17.35 -6.94
C GLU A 126 9.72 18.08 -6.15
N LYS A 127 9.40 19.25 -5.58
CA LYS A 127 10.33 20.03 -4.76
C LYS A 127 10.76 19.28 -3.49
N SER A 128 9.86 18.52 -2.87
CA SER A 128 10.20 17.69 -1.70
C SER A 128 10.94 16.40 -2.07
N GLY A 129 11.14 16.12 -3.35
CA GLY A 129 11.81 14.91 -3.83
C GLY A 129 11.00 13.62 -3.68
N LEU A 130 9.71 13.71 -3.35
CA LEU A 130 8.81 12.57 -3.18
C LEU A 130 8.34 12.03 -4.54
N PHE A 131 8.06 12.92 -5.48
CA PHE A 131 7.70 12.58 -6.86
C PHE A 131 8.62 13.28 -7.84
N LYS A 132 9.64 12.58 -8.35
CA LYS A 132 10.68 13.20 -9.18
C LYS A 132 11.03 12.37 -10.42
N LYS A 133 11.69 13.01 -11.37
CA LYS A 133 12.31 12.34 -12.51
C LYS A 133 13.49 11.49 -12.02
N GLN A 134 13.67 10.34 -12.64
CA GLN A 134 14.77 9.44 -12.34
C GLN A 134 16.06 10.03 -12.93
N GLU A 135 17.01 10.35 -12.05
CA GLU A 135 18.35 10.84 -12.43
C GLU A 135 19.40 9.75 -12.25
N THR A 136 19.23 8.90 -11.23
CA THR A 136 20.15 7.82 -10.86
C THR A 136 19.39 6.52 -10.65
N ARG A 137 20.11 5.40 -10.77
CA ARG A 137 19.55 4.07 -10.47
C ARG A 137 19.31 3.96 -8.96
N SER A 138 18.20 3.33 -8.57
CA SER A 138 17.84 3.17 -7.17
C SER A 138 18.79 2.26 -6.40
N ASN A 139 19.23 2.72 -5.24
CA ASN A 139 19.97 1.91 -4.26
C ASN A 139 19.04 1.15 -3.29
N TRP A 140 17.73 1.27 -3.47
CA TRP A 140 16.72 0.72 -2.56
C TRP A 140 16.93 -0.77 -2.28
N LEU A 141 17.15 -1.60 -3.30
CA LEU A 141 17.42 -3.04 -3.13
C LEU A 141 18.68 -3.35 -2.30
N ALA A 142 19.70 -2.49 -2.37
CA ALA A 142 20.90 -2.67 -1.55
C ALA A 142 20.61 -2.31 -0.08
N ILE A 143 19.86 -1.24 0.14
CA ILE A 143 19.46 -0.77 1.47
C ILE A 143 18.51 -1.77 2.14
N THR A 144 17.51 -2.26 1.42
CA THR A 144 16.55 -3.24 1.97
C THR A 144 17.23 -4.53 2.38
N LYS A 145 18.20 -5.02 1.60
CA LYS A 145 18.99 -6.20 1.94
C LYS A 145 19.94 -5.93 3.11
N ALA A 146 20.64 -4.81 3.11
CA ALA A 146 21.60 -4.47 4.15
C ALA A 146 20.93 -4.26 5.52
N LEU A 147 19.73 -3.67 5.53
CA LEU A 147 18.98 -3.36 6.76
C LEU A 147 17.85 -4.35 7.06
N GLN A 148 17.70 -5.41 6.25
CA GLN A 148 16.64 -6.41 6.37
C GLN A 148 15.23 -5.80 6.50
N LEU A 149 14.93 -4.80 5.65
CA LEU A 149 13.66 -4.07 5.70
C LEU A 149 12.46 -4.93 5.26
N ILE A 150 12.72 -5.98 4.48
CA ILE A 150 11.74 -6.96 4.03
C ILE A 150 12.16 -8.30 4.64
N SER A 151 11.36 -8.82 5.56
CA SER A 151 11.55 -10.18 6.08
C SER A 151 11.05 -11.16 5.04
N ASP A 152 11.96 -11.95 4.46
CA ASP A 152 11.57 -13.20 3.80
C ASP A 152 10.87 -14.07 4.85
N GLU A 153 9.65 -14.50 4.57
CA GLU A 153 8.88 -15.33 5.48
C GLU A 153 9.49 -16.75 5.51
N THR A 154 10.50 -17.00 6.36
CA THR A 154 11.03 -18.36 6.59
C THR A 154 10.89 -18.90 8.02
N ASP A 155 10.37 -18.13 8.98
CA ASP A 155 10.20 -18.62 10.36
C ASP A 155 8.74 -18.59 10.85
N THR A 156 7.84 -19.32 10.18
CA THR A 156 6.54 -19.71 10.76
C THR A 156 6.21 -21.20 10.53
N ALA A 157 7.24 -22.05 10.50
CA ALA A 157 7.10 -23.50 10.54
C ALA A 157 8.08 -24.08 11.56
N LYS A 158 7.81 -23.83 12.85
CA LYS A 158 8.31 -24.56 14.01
C LYS A 158 7.62 -23.96 15.23
N TYR A 159 6.56 -24.60 15.69
CA TYR A 159 6.08 -24.81 17.06
C TYR A 159 4.62 -25.20 17.01
#